data_AF-A0A960DDX3-F1
#
_entry.id   AF-A0A960DDX3-F1
#
_cell.length_a   1.000
_cell.length_b   1.000
_cell.length_c   1.000
_cell.angle_alpha   90.00
_cell.angle_beta   90.00
_cell.angle_gamma   90.00
#
_symmetry.space_group_name_H-M   'P 1'
#
loop_
_entity.id
_entity.type
_entity.pdbx_description
1 polymer ?
#
loop_
_entity_poly.entity_id
_entity_poly.type
_entity_poly.pdbx_seq_one_letter_code
_entity_poly.pdbx_strand_id
1 'polypeptide(L)'
;MTDLETGTLNDIDLTDASVWEKAAPHDWLDRLRSEDPVHWHPEKDGPGFWALTRHADVHRVSTSPGEFSSYVGGPLRLDPPGEGGLDQVRMIIIGMDPPEHRSFRAIVSKAFTPRRISQLEASLRAETQRVIGELRDADRCEFVTDVAARIPMWSISELMGVPEADRQRLYELSHSLIDDQDPEVAPTPETSMQASIEIYGYATEMAARERENPSGSLTSDLLAAEVDGRKLTDFEYTLFFMFLIVAGNETTRTATSHGLLTLLDHPDAL
;
A
#
# COMPACT_ATOMS: atom_id res chain seq x y z
N MET A 1 -13.35 25.37 -0.89
CA MET A 1 -14.79 25.47 -0.56
C MET A 1 -15.57 25.05 -1.79
N THR A 2 -15.97 23.79 -1.84
CA THR A 2 -16.96 23.30 -2.81
C THR A 2 -18.32 23.89 -2.42
N ASP A 3 -19.05 24.38 -3.40
CA ASP A 3 -20.28 25.17 -3.28
C ASP A 3 -21.46 24.30 -2.79
N LEU A 4 -21.40 23.87 -1.53
CA LEU A 4 -22.20 22.75 -1.00
C LEU A 4 -23.43 23.15 -0.20
N GLU A 5 -23.62 24.43 0.09
CA GLU A 5 -24.76 24.89 0.90
C GLU A 5 -26.12 24.62 0.23
N THR A 6 -26.13 24.26 -1.06
CA THR A 6 -27.36 23.97 -1.83
C THR A 6 -27.43 22.58 -2.47
N GLY A 7 -26.39 21.74 -2.34
CA GLY A 7 -26.33 20.41 -2.98
C GLY A 7 -27.05 19.31 -2.19
N THR A 8 -27.71 18.39 -2.89
CA THR A 8 -28.27 17.17 -2.31
C THR A 8 -27.16 16.16 -1.99
N LEU A 9 -27.40 15.20 -1.09
CA LEU A 9 -26.41 14.15 -0.80
C LEU A 9 -26.05 13.32 -2.05
N ASN A 10 -26.95 13.25 -3.04
CA ASN A 10 -26.72 12.56 -4.30
C ASN A 10 -25.72 13.28 -5.22
N ASP A 11 -25.36 14.54 -4.92
CA ASP A 11 -24.34 15.29 -5.66
C ASP A 11 -22.91 14.99 -5.15
N ILE A 12 -22.79 14.18 -4.09
CA ILE A 12 -21.50 13.77 -3.52
C ILE A 12 -20.95 12.59 -4.33
N ASP A 13 -19.88 12.84 -5.10
CA ASP A 13 -19.17 11.80 -5.85
C ASP A 13 -17.81 11.46 -5.22
N LEU A 14 -17.79 10.49 -4.30
CA LEU A 14 -16.55 10.03 -3.66
C LEU A 14 -15.56 9.38 -4.63
N THR A 15 -15.98 9.06 -5.86
CA THR A 15 -15.14 8.45 -6.90
C THR A 15 -14.50 9.46 -7.85
N ASP A 16 -14.89 10.74 -7.79
CA ASP A 16 -14.30 11.81 -8.61
C ASP A 16 -12.90 12.17 -8.09
N ALA A 17 -11.87 11.71 -8.80
CA ALA A 17 -10.47 11.97 -8.48
C ALA A 17 -10.14 13.47 -8.39
N SER A 18 -10.79 14.32 -9.20
CA SER A 18 -10.52 15.76 -9.24
C SER A 18 -10.89 16.50 -7.95
N VAL A 19 -11.77 15.90 -7.14
CA VAL A 19 -12.09 16.39 -5.80
C VAL A 19 -10.91 16.15 -4.86
N TRP A 20 -10.33 14.96 -4.91
CA TRP A 20 -9.23 14.53 -4.04
C TRP A 20 -7.89 15.19 -4.40
N GLU A 21 -7.66 15.52 -5.67
CA GLU A 21 -6.47 16.28 -6.14
C GLU A 21 -6.29 17.62 -5.42
N LYS A 22 -7.40 18.29 -5.07
CA LYS A 22 -7.35 19.62 -4.45
C LYS A 22 -7.16 19.52 -2.94
N ALA A 23 -7.98 18.70 -2.29
CA ALA A 23 -7.94 18.40 -0.86
C ALA A 23 -8.94 17.28 -0.55
N ALA A 24 -8.75 16.59 0.58
CA ALA A 24 -9.78 15.67 1.08
C ALA A 24 -11.11 16.44 1.31
N PRO A 25 -12.26 15.97 0.79
CA PRO A 25 -13.54 16.67 0.90
C PRO A 25 -14.18 16.47 2.28
N HIS A 26 -13.56 17.04 3.32
CA HIS A 26 -14.01 16.88 4.70
C HIS A 26 -15.48 17.31 4.89
N ASP A 27 -15.91 18.37 4.22
CA ASP A 27 -17.31 18.85 4.25
C ASP A 27 -18.30 17.79 3.73
N TRP A 28 -17.95 17.05 2.67
CA TRP A 28 -18.78 15.94 2.15
C TRP A 28 -18.86 14.82 3.18
N LEU A 29 -17.71 14.45 3.74
CA LEU A 29 -17.62 13.39 4.73
C LEU A 29 -18.36 13.76 6.03
N ASP A 30 -18.37 15.02 6.44
CA ASP A 30 -19.12 15.51 7.60
C ASP A 30 -20.63 15.48 7.38
N ARG A 31 -21.09 15.88 6.20
CA ARG A 31 -22.51 15.76 5.82
C ARG A 31 -22.97 14.32 5.77
N LEU A 32 -22.23 13.43 5.10
CA LEU A 32 -22.54 12.00 5.10
C LEU A 32 -22.57 11.42 6.52
N ARG A 33 -21.57 11.75 7.37
CA ARG A 33 -21.55 11.29 8.77
C ARG A 33 -22.78 11.72 9.57
N SER A 34 -23.29 12.93 9.33
CA SER A 34 -24.38 13.53 10.11
C SER A 34 -25.77 13.20 9.57
N GLU A 35 -25.94 13.21 8.25
CA GLU A 35 -27.24 13.09 7.57
C GLU A 35 -27.54 11.65 7.10
N ASP A 36 -26.57 10.95 6.49
CA ASP A 36 -26.74 9.60 5.91
C ASP A 36 -25.44 8.77 5.99
N PRO A 37 -25.11 8.19 7.17
CA PRO A 37 -23.79 7.62 7.43
C PRO A 37 -23.50 6.29 6.73
N VAL A 38 -24.55 5.64 6.22
CA VAL A 38 -24.51 4.41 5.42
C VAL A 38 -25.20 4.76 4.10
N HIS A 39 -24.48 5.48 3.26
CA HIS A 39 -25.03 6.07 2.04
C HIS A 39 -24.88 5.13 0.86
N TRP A 40 -25.94 4.95 0.07
CA TRP A 40 -25.82 4.27 -1.22
C TRP A 40 -25.20 5.23 -2.24
N HIS A 41 -23.97 4.94 -2.64
CA HIS A 41 -23.21 5.72 -3.62
C HIS A 41 -23.39 5.11 -5.02
N PRO A 42 -24.07 5.79 -5.96
CA PRO A 42 -24.18 5.31 -7.33
C PRO A 42 -22.85 5.50 -8.07
N GLU A 43 -22.42 4.47 -8.80
CA GLU A 43 -21.21 4.53 -9.62
C GLU A 43 -21.60 4.63 -11.09
N LYS A 44 -21.04 5.61 -11.81
CA LYS A 44 -21.42 5.91 -13.21
C LYS A 44 -21.27 4.71 -14.14
N ASP A 45 -20.16 3.97 -13.99
CA ASP A 45 -19.77 2.85 -14.85
C ASP A 45 -19.69 1.53 -14.08
N GLY A 46 -20.41 1.41 -12.96
CA GLY A 46 -20.35 0.23 -12.10
C GLY A 46 -21.62 0.00 -11.27
N PRO A 47 -21.62 -1.03 -10.40
CA PRO A 47 -22.81 -1.44 -9.66
C PRO A 47 -23.20 -0.49 -8.52
N GLY A 48 -22.35 0.49 -8.18
CA GLY A 48 -22.48 1.31 -6.97
C GLY A 48 -22.03 0.57 -5.72
N PHE A 49 -21.91 1.29 -4.61
CA PHE A 49 -21.47 0.73 -3.33
C PHE A 49 -22.06 1.46 -2.13
N TRP A 50 -22.00 0.84 -0.95
CA TRP A 50 -22.36 1.50 0.30
C TRP A 50 -21.15 2.24 0.89
N ALA A 51 -21.23 3.56 0.99
CA ALA A 51 -20.22 4.40 1.63
C ALA A 51 -20.46 4.47 3.15
N LEU A 52 -19.53 3.91 3.93
CA LEU A 52 -19.56 3.94 5.40
C LEU A 52 -18.67 5.07 5.90
N THR A 53 -19.26 6.09 6.51
CA THR A 53 -18.52 7.33 6.84
C THR A 53 -18.28 7.53 8.33
N ARG A 54 -18.93 6.75 9.20
CA ARG A 54 -18.68 6.75 10.64
C ARG A 54 -17.66 5.67 11.02
N HIS A 55 -16.76 6.04 11.92
CA HIS A 55 -15.77 5.12 12.50
C HIS A 55 -16.39 3.81 13.03
N ALA A 56 -17.55 3.90 13.71
CA ALA A 56 -18.20 2.72 14.29
C ALA A 56 -18.65 1.70 13.22
N ASP A 57 -19.13 2.17 12.07
CA ASP A 57 -19.60 1.32 10.97
C ASP A 57 -18.42 0.69 10.25
N VAL A 58 -17.35 1.47 9.97
CA VAL A 58 -16.09 0.96 9.42
C VAL A 58 -15.50 -0.12 10.34
N HIS A 59 -15.40 0.16 11.64
CA HIS A 59 -14.88 -0.80 12.61
C HIS A 59 -15.71 -2.09 12.65
N ARG A 60 -17.04 -2.00 12.62
CA ARG A 60 -17.91 -3.19 12.57
C ARG A 60 -17.61 -4.04 11.35
N VAL A 61 -17.55 -3.43 10.16
CA VAL A 61 -17.26 -4.14 8.91
C VAL A 61 -15.89 -4.80 8.97
N SER A 62 -14.86 -4.07 9.40
CA SER A 62 -13.49 -4.57 9.50
C SER A 62 -13.31 -5.70 10.54
N THR A 63 -14.22 -5.85 11.50
CA THR A 63 -14.15 -6.87 12.57
C THR A 63 -15.12 -8.03 12.39
N SER A 64 -15.97 -8.01 11.35
CA SER A 64 -16.95 -9.05 11.03
C SER A 64 -16.68 -9.71 9.65
N PRO A 65 -15.53 -10.36 9.43
CA PRO A 65 -15.19 -10.95 8.12
C PRO A 65 -16.11 -12.11 7.69
N GLY A 66 -16.90 -12.68 8.61
CA GLY A 66 -17.93 -13.66 8.28
C GLY A 66 -19.20 -13.05 7.65
N GLU A 67 -19.38 -11.73 7.79
CA GLU A 67 -20.47 -10.96 7.18
C GLU A 67 -19.94 -10.12 6.00
N PHE A 68 -18.72 -9.61 6.09
CA PHE A 68 -18.11 -8.70 5.10
C PHE A 68 -16.81 -9.31 4.56
N SER A 69 -16.92 -9.94 3.39
CA SER A 69 -15.85 -10.70 2.74
C SER A 69 -14.85 -9.79 2.02
N SER A 70 -13.56 -10.08 2.14
CA SER A 70 -12.50 -9.50 1.30
C SER A 70 -12.25 -10.32 0.02
N TYR A 71 -12.77 -11.54 -0.05
CA TYR A 71 -12.59 -12.48 -1.16
C TYR A 71 -13.62 -12.33 -2.28
N VAL A 72 -14.91 -12.12 -1.95
CA VAL A 72 -16.01 -12.19 -2.92
C VAL A 72 -15.91 -11.08 -3.96
N GLY A 73 -15.80 -9.82 -3.53
CA GLY A 73 -15.73 -8.64 -4.39
C GLY A 73 -14.38 -7.91 -4.33
N GLY A 74 -13.38 -8.49 -3.67
CA GLY A 74 -12.09 -7.85 -3.44
C GLY A 74 -12.11 -6.77 -2.35
N PRO A 75 -10.93 -6.37 -1.86
CA PRO A 75 -10.77 -5.29 -0.87
C PRO A 75 -10.58 -3.90 -1.49
N LEU A 76 -10.41 -3.84 -2.82
CA LEU A 76 -10.23 -2.60 -3.58
C LEU A 76 -11.52 -2.25 -4.30
N ARG A 77 -11.77 -0.95 -4.52
CA ARG A 77 -12.96 -0.50 -5.26
C ARG A 77 -12.95 -1.02 -6.70
N LEU A 78 -11.78 -0.97 -7.34
CA LEU A 78 -11.57 -1.47 -8.69
C LEU A 78 -10.68 -2.71 -8.64
N ASP A 79 -11.10 -3.73 -9.37
CA ASP A 79 -10.26 -4.90 -9.61
C ASP A 79 -9.05 -4.52 -10.47
N PRO A 80 -7.88 -5.17 -10.28
CA PRO A 80 -6.77 -5.00 -11.18
C PRO A 80 -7.17 -5.31 -12.63
N PRO A 81 -6.64 -4.56 -13.61
CA PRO A 81 -6.99 -4.75 -15.01
C PRO A 81 -6.54 -6.13 -15.53
N GLY A 82 -7.29 -6.68 -16.48
CA GLY A 82 -7.00 -7.95 -17.15
C GLY A 82 -7.90 -9.12 -16.71
N GLU A 83 -7.97 -10.16 -17.54
CA GLU A 83 -8.71 -11.39 -17.19
C GLU A 83 -8.11 -12.03 -15.93
N GLY A 84 -8.93 -12.25 -14.90
CA GLY A 84 -8.51 -12.89 -13.65
C GLY A 84 -7.82 -11.96 -12.64
N GLY A 85 -7.89 -10.63 -12.79
CA GLY A 85 -7.30 -9.68 -11.83
C GLY A 85 -7.74 -9.93 -10.39
N LEU A 86 -9.04 -10.15 -10.16
CA LEU A 86 -9.59 -10.50 -8.85
C LEU A 86 -9.04 -11.84 -8.30
N ASP A 87 -8.77 -12.82 -9.16
CA ASP A 87 -8.18 -14.09 -8.73
C ASP A 87 -6.73 -13.90 -8.24
N GLN A 88 -5.98 -12.97 -8.82
CA GLN A 88 -4.66 -12.59 -8.29
C GLN A 88 -4.75 -11.95 -6.91
N VAL A 89 -5.72 -11.05 -6.70
CA VAL A 89 -5.97 -10.41 -5.39
C VAL A 89 -6.34 -11.44 -4.33
N ARG A 90 -7.11 -12.47 -4.69
CA ARG A 90 -7.49 -13.57 -3.78
C ARG A 90 -6.32 -14.45 -3.34
N MET A 91 -5.20 -14.40 -4.06
CA MET A 91 -3.98 -15.15 -3.72
C MET A 91 -3.04 -14.38 -2.80
N ILE A 92 -3.27 -13.07 -2.58
CA ILE A 92 -2.54 -12.26 -1.60
C ILE A 92 -3.40 -12.03 -0.36
N ILE A 93 -2.73 -11.86 0.79
CA ILE A 93 -3.38 -11.84 2.11
C ILE A 93 -4.52 -10.82 2.23
N ILE A 94 -4.47 -9.69 1.52
CA ILE A 94 -5.49 -8.63 1.56
C ILE A 94 -6.83 -9.07 0.95
N GLY A 95 -6.82 -10.02 0.01
CA GLY A 95 -8.02 -10.56 -0.65
C GLY A 95 -8.50 -11.90 -0.11
N MET A 96 -7.99 -12.34 1.04
CA MET A 96 -8.36 -13.61 1.65
C MET A 96 -9.35 -13.42 2.80
N ASP A 97 -10.25 -14.39 2.98
CA ASP A 97 -11.07 -14.53 4.19
C ASP A 97 -10.55 -15.65 5.10
N PRO A 98 -10.96 -15.68 6.38
CA PRO A 98 -10.78 -16.86 7.21
C PRO A 98 -11.48 -18.12 6.64
N PRO A 99 -10.91 -19.32 6.81
CA PRO A 99 -9.70 -19.66 7.58
C PRO A 99 -8.37 -19.42 6.87
N GLU A 100 -8.34 -19.32 5.54
CA GLU A 100 -7.12 -19.22 4.71
C GLU A 100 -6.29 -18.00 5.11
N HIS A 101 -6.95 -16.85 5.28
CA HIS A 101 -6.33 -15.60 5.77
C HIS A 101 -5.62 -15.81 7.11
N ARG A 102 -6.26 -16.49 8.08
CA ARG A 102 -5.66 -16.69 9.41
C ARG A 102 -4.40 -17.55 9.31
N SER A 103 -4.46 -18.61 8.51
CA SER A 103 -3.34 -19.50 8.30
C SER A 103 -2.18 -18.78 7.59
N PHE A 104 -2.45 -17.97 6.56
CA PHE A 104 -1.42 -17.19 5.86
C PHE A 104 -0.83 -16.12 6.78
N ARG A 105 -1.70 -15.36 7.47
CA ARG A 105 -1.33 -14.31 8.44
C ARG A 105 -0.42 -14.87 9.54
N ALA A 106 -0.69 -16.07 10.05
CA ALA A 106 0.10 -16.69 11.09
C ALA A 106 1.56 -16.96 10.64
N ILE A 107 1.75 -17.33 9.37
CA ILE A 107 3.10 -17.54 8.80
C ILE A 107 3.81 -16.20 8.65
N VAL A 108 3.21 -15.24 7.92
CA VAL A 108 3.89 -13.97 7.64
C VAL A 108 4.13 -13.13 8.90
N SER A 109 3.26 -13.21 9.91
CA SER A 109 3.42 -12.47 11.16
C SER A 109 4.68 -12.86 11.95
N LYS A 110 5.20 -14.09 11.76
CA LYS A 110 6.47 -14.50 12.36
C LYS A 110 7.66 -13.72 11.82
N ALA A 111 7.53 -13.19 10.62
CA ALA A 111 8.57 -12.39 9.98
C ALA A 111 8.52 -10.93 10.50
N PHE A 112 7.33 -10.38 10.79
CA PHE A 112 7.14 -8.99 11.27
C PHE A 112 7.12 -8.84 12.80
N THR A 113 8.17 -9.33 13.48
CA THR A 113 8.23 -9.24 14.96
C THR A 113 8.63 -7.83 15.45
N PRO A 114 8.21 -7.40 16.66
CA PRO A 114 8.66 -6.13 17.25
C PRO A 114 10.18 -5.98 17.29
N ARG A 115 10.90 -7.08 17.55
CA ARG A 115 12.37 -7.10 17.55
C ARG A 115 12.92 -6.76 16.16
N ARG A 116 12.42 -7.39 15.09
CA ARG A 116 12.87 -7.10 13.73
C ARG A 116 12.59 -5.64 13.35
N ILE A 117 11.40 -5.13 13.67
CA ILE A 117 11.05 -3.72 13.43
C ILE A 117 12.00 -2.78 14.19
N SER A 118 12.33 -3.07 15.45
CA SER A 118 13.28 -2.25 16.23
C SER A 118 14.70 -2.25 15.65
N GLN A 119 15.11 -3.33 14.96
CA GLN A 119 16.42 -3.39 14.31
C GLN A 119 16.48 -2.51 13.06
N LEU A 120 15.35 -2.28 12.39
CA LEU A 120 15.28 -1.35 11.26
C LEU A 120 15.43 0.10 11.71
N GLU A 121 15.02 0.46 12.93
CA GLU A 121 15.00 1.86 13.38
C GLU A 121 16.36 2.54 13.21
N ALA A 122 17.45 1.89 13.63
CA ALA A 122 18.79 2.45 13.53
C ALA A 122 19.20 2.68 12.08
N SER A 123 18.86 1.73 11.21
CA SER A 123 19.13 1.80 9.78
C SER A 123 18.33 2.93 9.13
N LEU A 124 17.01 2.95 9.37
CA LEU A 124 16.10 3.97 8.86
C LEU A 124 16.50 5.37 9.29
N ARG A 125 16.95 5.52 10.53
CA ARG A 125 17.48 6.77 11.06
C ARG A 125 18.74 7.20 10.31
N ALA A 126 19.66 6.28 10.06
CA ALA A 126 20.89 6.56 9.31
C ALA A 126 20.57 6.98 7.86
N GLU A 127 19.67 6.27 7.19
CA GLU A 127 19.26 6.61 5.82
C GLU A 127 18.53 7.95 5.77
N THR A 128 17.60 8.20 6.70
CA THR A 128 16.91 9.49 6.80
C THR A 128 17.91 10.64 7.00
N GLN A 129 18.92 10.45 7.86
CA GLN A 129 19.98 11.44 8.06
C GLN A 129 20.82 11.65 6.81
N ARG A 130 21.10 10.60 6.04
CA ARG A 130 21.82 10.69 4.77
C ARG A 130 21.01 11.49 3.75
N VAL A 131 19.75 11.12 3.54
CA VAL A 131 18.82 11.77 2.60
C VAL A 131 18.65 13.25 2.94
N ILE A 132 18.39 13.59 4.20
CA ILE A 132 18.30 14.99 4.65
C ILE A 132 19.67 15.70 4.55
N GLY A 133 20.76 14.99 4.84
CA GLY A 133 22.11 15.51 4.78
C GLY A 133 22.53 15.95 3.38
N GLU A 134 22.08 15.25 2.33
CA GLU A 134 22.29 15.61 0.92
C GLU A 134 21.63 16.94 0.54
N LEU A 135 20.60 17.35 1.28
CA LEU A 135 19.85 18.59 1.05
C LEU A 135 20.34 19.77 1.91
N ARG A 136 21.38 19.57 2.73
CA ARG A 136 21.85 20.56 3.73
C ARG A 136 22.21 21.91 3.11
N ASP A 137 22.85 21.90 1.95
CA ASP A 137 23.32 23.10 1.26
C ASP A 137 22.33 23.60 0.19
N ALA A 138 21.16 22.96 0.08
CA ALA A 138 20.11 23.34 -0.85
C ALA A 138 19.16 24.36 -0.23
N ASP A 139 18.92 25.48 -0.91
CA ASP A 139 17.93 26.49 -0.48
C ASP A 139 16.49 25.99 -0.59
N ARG A 140 16.25 24.99 -1.45
CA ARG A 140 14.94 24.39 -1.75
C ARG A 140 15.12 22.91 -2.12
N CYS A 141 14.11 22.11 -1.82
CA CYS A 141 14.01 20.72 -2.28
C CYS A 141 12.56 20.43 -2.70
N GLU A 142 12.38 19.42 -3.54
CA GLU A 142 11.08 18.79 -3.71
C GLU A 142 10.99 17.64 -2.69
N PHE A 143 10.34 17.91 -1.55
CA PHE A 143 10.24 16.97 -0.45
C PHE A 143 9.66 15.61 -0.83
N VAL A 144 8.72 15.52 -1.79
CA VAL A 144 8.13 14.21 -2.15
C VAL A 144 9.18 13.32 -2.81
N THR A 145 9.83 13.80 -3.88
CA THR A 145 10.81 13.01 -4.63
C THR A 145 12.16 12.92 -3.92
N ASP A 146 12.60 14.01 -3.29
CA ASP A 146 13.94 14.12 -2.71
C ASP A 146 14.04 13.46 -1.33
N VAL A 147 12.90 13.29 -0.62
CA VAL A 147 12.86 12.72 0.74
C VAL A 147 11.83 11.61 0.88
N ALA A 148 10.54 11.92 0.73
CA ALA A 148 9.44 11.03 1.15
C ALA A 148 9.36 9.73 0.33
N ALA A 149 9.76 9.75 -0.94
CA ALA A 149 9.77 8.56 -1.80
C ALA A 149 10.97 7.63 -1.53
N ARG A 150 12.08 8.14 -1.01
CA ARG A 150 13.33 7.37 -0.84
C ARG A 150 13.30 6.45 0.38
N ILE A 151 12.76 6.96 1.48
CA ILE A 151 12.78 6.25 2.77
C ILE A 151 11.95 4.94 2.74
N PRO A 152 10.70 4.92 2.24
CA PRO A 152 9.87 3.72 2.28
C PRO A 152 10.44 2.57 1.45
N MET A 153 10.88 2.86 0.23
CA MET A 153 11.47 1.86 -0.65
C MET A 153 12.74 1.26 -0.05
N TRP A 154 13.58 2.11 0.56
CA TRP A 154 14.77 1.63 1.25
C TRP A 154 14.40 0.76 2.45
N SER A 155 13.39 1.17 3.23
CA SER A 155 12.88 0.44 4.39
C SER A 155 12.45 -0.98 4.04
N ILE A 156 11.60 -1.12 3.03
CA ILE A 156 11.06 -2.41 2.65
C ILE A 156 12.12 -3.28 1.98
N SER A 157 12.97 -2.68 1.14
CA SER A 157 14.09 -3.37 0.49
C SER A 157 15.07 -3.93 1.51
N GLU A 158 15.47 -3.14 2.50
CA GLU A 158 16.35 -3.60 3.57
C GLU A 158 15.70 -4.71 4.40
N LEU A 159 14.43 -4.53 4.78
CA LEU A 159 13.70 -5.53 5.53
C LEU A 159 13.67 -6.87 4.78
N MET A 160 13.35 -6.83 3.48
CA MET A 160 13.33 -8.02 2.62
C MET A 160 14.71 -8.65 2.44
N GLY A 161 15.81 -7.89 2.59
CA GLY A 161 17.17 -8.35 2.34
C GLY A 161 17.67 -8.08 0.92
N VAL A 162 17.04 -7.13 0.22
CA VAL A 162 17.44 -6.69 -1.11
C VAL A 162 18.81 -5.99 -1.03
N PRO A 163 19.81 -6.43 -1.81
CA PRO A 163 21.09 -5.76 -1.95
C PRO A 163 20.92 -4.30 -2.38
N GLU A 164 21.76 -3.41 -1.84
CA GLU A 164 21.68 -1.96 -2.11
C GLU A 164 21.68 -1.62 -3.60
N ALA A 165 22.48 -2.34 -4.40
CA ALA A 165 22.59 -2.14 -5.85
C ALA A 165 21.29 -2.40 -6.63
N ASP A 166 20.38 -3.21 -6.07
CA ASP A 166 19.13 -3.61 -6.76
C ASP A 166 17.95 -2.69 -6.38
N ARG A 167 18.07 -1.92 -5.29
CA ARG A 167 16.95 -1.16 -4.70
C ARG A 167 16.39 -0.09 -5.64
N GLN A 168 17.27 0.60 -6.37
CA GLN A 168 16.85 1.61 -7.34
C GLN A 168 16.04 1.00 -8.49
N ARG A 169 16.42 -0.19 -8.96
CA ARG A 169 15.67 -0.86 -10.03
C ARG A 169 14.30 -1.30 -9.53
N LEU A 170 14.22 -1.88 -8.33
CA LEU A 170 12.94 -2.25 -7.72
C LEU A 170 12.05 -1.04 -7.44
N TYR A 171 12.63 0.11 -7.10
CA TYR A 171 11.89 1.37 -7.00
C TYR A 171 11.17 1.71 -8.32
N GLU A 172 11.92 1.77 -9.41
CA GLU A 172 11.40 2.11 -10.75
C GLU A 172 10.32 1.13 -11.21
N LEU A 173 10.55 -0.17 -10.97
CA LEU A 173 9.57 -1.22 -11.27
C LEU A 173 8.31 -1.06 -10.44
N SER A 174 8.43 -0.81 -9.12
CA SER A 174 7.28 -0.60 -8.24
C SER A 174 6.43 0.59 -8.67
N HIS A 175 7.08 1.67 -9.13
CA HIS A 175 6.39 2.86 -9.61
C HIS A 175 5.64 2.59 -10.93
N SER A 176 6.17 1.69 -11.76
CA SER A 176 5.52 1.25 -13.00
C SER A 176 4.31 0.32 -12.78
N LEU A 177 4.02 -0.05 -11.53
CA LEU A 177 2.88 -0.89 -11.13
C LEU A 177 1.77 -0.13 -10.42
N ILE A 178 2.05 1.10 -9.99
CA ILE A 178 1.04 1.93 -9.34
C ILE A 178 0.20 2.56 -10.44
N ASP A 179 -1.10 2.29 -10.39
CA ASP A 179 -2.09 2.88 -11.27
C ASP A 179 -2.26 4.36 -10.91
N ASP A 180 -1.57 5.22 -11.64
CA ASP A 180 -1.75 6.66 -11.53
C ASP A 180 -3.05 7.04 -12.24
N GLN A 181 -3.93 7.77 -11.55
CA GLN A 181 -5.15 8.29 -12.17
C GLN A 181 -4.86 9.47 -13.09
N ASP A 182 -3.62 10.00 -13.09
CA ASP A 182 -3.11 10.94 -14.08
C ASP A 182 -2.73 10.20 -15.39
N PRO A 183 -3.49 10.40 -16.49
CA PRO A 183 -3.21 9.75 -17.77
C PRO A 183 -1.86 10.14 -18.39
N GLU A 184 -1.23 11.25 -17.96
CA GLU A 184 0.07 11.69 -18.46
C GLU A 184 1.24 10.90 -17.83
N VAL A 185 1.02 10.32 -16.65
CA VAL A 185 2.05 9.62 -15.86
C VAL A 185 1.73 8.13 -15.70
N ALA A 186 0.49 7.72 -15.93
CA ALA A 186 0.03 6.34 -15.82
C ALA A 186 0.84 5.37 -16.71
N PRO A 187 1.37 4.27 -16.15
CA PRO A 187 2.07 3.26 -16.94
C PRO A 187 1.11 2.57 -17.92
N THR A 188 1.61 2.23 -19.11
CA THR A 188 0.83 1.43 -20.06
C THR A 188 0.64 0.00 -19.52
N PRO A 189 -0.44 -0.72 -19.88
CA PRO A 189 -0.62 -2.12 -19.47
C PRO A 189 0.57 -3.02 -19.80
N GLU A 190 1.24 -2.75 -20.93
CA GLU A 190 2.45 -3.47 -21.33
C GLU A 190 3.63 -3.15 -20.40
N THR A 191 3.80 -1.90 -20.00
CA THR A 191 4.85 -1.48 -19.05
C THR A 191 4.64 -2.12 -17.68
N SER A 192 3.42 -2.08 -17.15
CA SER A 192 3.10 -2.71 -15.86
C SER A 192 3.24 -4.23 -15.91
N MET A 193 2.89 -4.86 -17.03
CA MET A 193 3.11 -6.30 -17.23
C MET A 193 4.60 -6.65 -17.21
N GLN A 194 5.44 -5.91 -17.94
CA GLN A 194 6.89 -6.13 -17.92
C GLN A 194 7.49 -5.91 -16.53
N ALA A 195 7.07 -4.85 -15.84
CA ALA A 195 7.52 -4.58 -14.48
C ALA A 195 7.16 -5.72 -13.51
N SER A 196 5.94 -6.26 -13.64
CA SER A 196 5.48 -7.41 -12.85
C SER A 196 6.34 -8.64 -13.11
N ILE A 197 6.62 -8.96 -14.37
CA ILE A 197 7.46 -10.11 -14.76
C ILE A 197 8.85 -9.99 -14.15
N GLU A 198 9.46 -8.80 -14.21
CA GLU A 198 10.79 -8.58 -13.67
C GLU A 198 10.82 -8.70 -12.14
N ILE A 199 9.83 -8.15 -11.43
CA ILE A 199 9.71 -8.30 -9.97
C ILE A 199 9.50 -9.76 -9.58
N TYR A 200 8.66 -10.51 -10.28
CA TYR A 200 8.46 -11.94 -10.01
C TYR A 200 9.72 -12.76 -10.27
N GLY A 201 10.46 -12.46 -11.34
CA GLY A 201 11.75 -13.06 -11.63
C GLY A 201 12.75 -12.79 -10.51
N TYR A 202 12.87 -11.53 -10.09
CA TYR A 202 13.73 -11.11 -8.99
C TYR A 202 13.39 -11.84 -7.68
N ALA A 203 12.11 -11.88 -7.32
CA ALA A 203 11.65 -12.58 -6.12
C ALA A 203 12.01 -14.07 -6.17
N THR A 204 11.85 -14.71 -7.33
CA THR A 204 12.21 -16.13 -7.52
C THR A 204 13.70 -16.36 -7.30
N GLU A 205 14.56 -15.53 -7.89
CA GLU A 205 16.02 -15.62 -7.67
C GLU A 205 16.40 -15.37 -6.21
N MET A 206 15.78 -14.38 -5.58
CA MET A 206 16.01 -14.05 -4.18
C MET A 206 15.64 -15.23 -3.27
N ALA A 207 14.51 -15.89 -3.54
CA ALA A 207 14.10 -17.07 -2.78
C ALA A 207 15.09 -18.23 -2.93
N ALA A 208 15.63 -18.44 -4.13
CA ALA A 208 16.66 -19.45 -4.36
C ALA A 208 17.95 -19.14 -3.57
N ARG A 209 18.44 -17.89 -3.65
CA ARG A 209 19.65 -17.44 -2.93
C ARG A 209 19.51 -17.61 -1.42
N GLU A 210 18.37 -17.23 -0.86
CA GLU A 210 18.10 -17.31 0.59
C GLU A 210 17.92 -18.74 1.10
N ARG A 211 17.51 -19.68 0.24
CA ARG A 211 17.48 -21.11 0.59
C ARG A 211 18.87 -21.74 0.63
N GLU A 212 19.73 -21.34 -0.29
CA GLU A 212 21.12 -21.83 -0.37
C GLU A 212 21.98 -21.24 0.75
N ASN A 213 21.83 -19.94 1.03
CA ASN A 213 22.58 -19.22 2.04
C ASN A 213 21.70 -18.24 2.82
N PRO A 214 20.96 -18.73 3.84
CA PRO A 214 20.06 -17.91 4.66
C PRO A 214 20.79 -16.70 5.29
N SER A 215 20.35 -15.49 4.96
CA SER A 215 20.96 -14.25 5.47
C SER A 215 20.38 -13.78 6.81
N GLY A 216 19.24 -14.34 7.22
CA GLY A 216 18.44 -13.83 8.33
C GLY A 216 17.54 -12.62 7.98
N SER A 217 17.43 -12.28 6.69
CA SER A 217 16.48 -11.29 6.16
C SER A 217 15.01 -11.67 6.40
N LEU A 218 14.08 -10.75 6.11
CA LEU A 218 12.65 -11.09 6.17
C LEU A 218 12.31 -12.19 5.15
N THR A 219 12.93 -12.17 3.97
CA THR A 219 12.79 -13.26 2.99
C THR A 219 13.24 -14.60 3.57
N SER A 220 14.41 -14.63 4.22
CA SER A 220 14.93 -15.82 4.89
C SER A 220 13.93 -16.39 5.90
N ASP A 221 13.39 -15.51 6.75
CA ASP A 221 12.39 -15.87 7.76
C ASP A 221 11.08 -16.37 7.14
N LEU A 222 10.58 -15.68 6.10
CA LEU A 222 9.33 -16.05 5.41
C LEU A 222 9.42 -17.44 4.76
N LEU A 223 10.55 -17.76 4.14
CA LEU A 223 10.79 -19.05 3.49
C LEU A 223 11.01 -20.18 4.51
N ALA A 224 11.56 -19.87 5.68
CA ALA A 224 11.75 -20.83 6.77
C ALA A 224 10.50 -21.03 7.63
N ALA A 225 9.57 -20.06 7.65
CA ALA A 225 8.43 -20.05 8.54
C ALA A 225 7.47 -21.22 8.25
N GLU A 226 7.12 -21.93 9.33
CA GLU A 226 6.14 -23.01 9.32
C GLU A 226 5.16 -22.83 10.47
N VAL A 227 3.86 -22.97 10.20
CA VAL A 227 2.79 -22.96 11.19
C VAL A 227 1.84 -24.11 10.88
N ASP A 228 1.62 -25.00 11.84
CA ASP A 228 0.75 -26.16 11.71
C ASP A 228 1.02 -27.02 10.45
N GLY A 229 2.31 -27.16 10.10
CA GLY A 229 2.74 -27.91 8.91
C GLY A 229 2.64 -27.15 7.59
N ARG A 230 2.12 -25.91 7.59
CA ARG A 230 2.02 -25.05 6.40
C ARG A 230 3.22 -24.13 6.28
N LYS A 231 3.78 -24.05 5.07
CA LYS A 231 4.78 -23.05 4.63
C LYS A 231 4.22 -22.25 3.47
N LEU A 232 4.81 -21.09 3.19
CA LEU A 232 4.59 -20.43 1.91
C LEU A 232 5.18 -21.27 0.79
N THR A 233 4.41 -21.45 -0.27
CA THR A 233 4.93 -21.89 -1.56
C THR A 233 5.78 -20.80 -2.20
N ASP A 234 6.62 -21.18 -3.17
CA ASP A 234 7.44 -20.22 -3.93
C ASP A 234 6.56 -19.17 -4.60
N PHE A 235 5.42 -19.60 -5.13
CA PHE A 235 4.46 -18.72 -5.77
C PHE A 235 3.76 -17.78 -4.78
N GLU A 236 3.33 -18.26 -3.61
CA GLU A 236 2.79 -17.38 -2.57
C GLU A 236 3.84 -16.37 -2.07
N TYR A 237 5.11 -16.77 -1.98
CA TYR A 237 6.20 -15.87 -1.63
C TYR A 237 6.41 -14.79 -2.70
N THR A 238 6.44 -15.14 -3.99
CA THR A 238 6.65 -14.14 -5.06
C THR A 238 5.49 -13.13 -5.13
N LEU A 239 4.25 -13.59 -4.98
CA LEU A 239 3.08 -12.72 -4.85
C LEU A 239 3.18 -11.79 -3.62
N PHE A 240 3.57 -12.34 -2.48
CA PHE A 240 3.71 -11.57 -1.24
C PHE A 240 4.88 -10.56 -1.32
N PHE A 241 5.98 -10.91 -1.97
CA PHE A 241 7.10 -10.01 -2.25
C PHE A 241 6.63 -8.81 -3.08
N MET A 242 5.94 -9.06 -4.20
CA MET A 242 5.38 -8.00 -5.03
C MET A 242 4.42 -7.10 -4.25
N PHE A 243 3.52 -7.71 -3.45
CA PHE A 243 2.60 -6.97 -2.60
C PHE A 243 3.32 -6.02 -1.64
N LEU A 244 4.38 -6.47 -0.97
CA LEU A 244 5.14 -5.63 -0.03
C LEU A 244 5.86 -4.47 -0.71
N ILE A 245 6.48 -4.72 -1.87
CA ILE A 245 7.20 -3.70 -2.64
C ILE A 245 6.24 -2.60 -3.12
N VAL A 246 5.03 -2.95 -3.54
CA VAL A 246 4.03 -1.97 -4.01
C VAL A 246 3.33 -1.28 -2.83
N ALA A 247 2.74 -2.04 -1.90
CA ALA A 247 1.89 -1.51 -0.84
C ALA A 247 2.65 -0.64 0.18
N GLY A 248 3.92 -0.98 0.46
CA GLY A 248 4.73 -0.26 1.45
C GLY A 248 5.31 1.07 0.95
N ASN A 249 5.32 1.30 -0.36
CA ASN A 249 5.99 2.45 -0.96
C ASN A 249 5.11 3.70 -0.92
N GLU A 250 4.00 3.69 -1.64
CA GLU A 250 3.18 4.89 -1.83
C GLU A 250 2.48 5.37 -0.56
N THR A 251 1.90 4.46 0.21
CA THR A 251 1.17 4.82 1.44
C THR A 251 2.05 5.58 2.44
N THR A 252 3.27 5.10 2.65
CA THR A 252 4.26 5.71 3.55
C THR A 252 4.80 7.03 3.00
N ARG A 253 5.05 7.10 1.68
CA ARG A 253 5.43 8.35 0.99
C ARG A 253 4.36 9.42 1.20
N THR A 254 3.11 9.09 0.91
CA THR A 254 1.96 10.00 1.02
C THR A 254 1.72 10.44 2.46
N ALA A 255 1.84 9.53 3.43
CA ALA A 255 1.74 9.89 4.85
C ALA A 255 2.86 10.84 5.29
N THR A 256 4.10 10.62 4.83
CA THR A 256 5.25 11.46 5.17
C THR A 256 5.11 12.86 4.59
N SER A 257 4.73 12.96 3.30
CA SER A 257 4.54 14.24 2.61
C SER A 257 3.40 15.06 3.22
N HIS A 258 2.22 14.46 3.42
CA HIS A 258 1.09 15.15 4.04
C HIS A 258 1.31 15.45 5.52
N GLY A 259 2.08 14.60 6.21
CA GLY A 259 2.51 14.86 7.58
C GLY A 259 3.33 16.14 7.69
N LEU A 260 4.33 16.33 6.81
CA LEU A 260 5.10 17.57 6.79
C LEU A 260 4.22 18.77 6.41
N LEU A 261 3.38 18.64 5.38
CA LEU A 261 2.45 19.71 4.99
C LEU A 261 1.59 20.17 6.17
N THR A 262 1.02 19.21 6.91
CA THR A 262 0.21 19.49 8.10
C THR A 262 0.98 20.25 9.17
N LEU A 263 2.25 19.86 9.42
CA LEU A 263 3.12 20.55 10.38
C LEU A 263 3.49 21.97 9.94
N LEU A 264 3.66 22.19 8.63
CA LEU A 264 3.92 23.52 8.08
C LEU A 264 2.70 24.44 8.18
N ASP A 265 1.49 23.88 8.05
CA ASP A 265 0.23 24.61 8.23
C ASP A 265 -0.07 24.91 9.72
N HIS A 266 0.53 24.15 10.64
CA HIS A 266 0.37 24.28 12.10
C HIS A 266 1.75 24.42 12.79
N PRO A 267 2.48 25.52 12.55
CA PRO A 267 3.85 25.67 13.02
C PRO A 267 3.98 25.76 14.55
N ASP A 268 2.88 25.97 15.27
CA ASP A 268 2.81 25.92 16.74
C ASP A 268 2.88 24.49 17.30
N ALA A 269 2.68 23.48 16.47
CA ALA A 269 2.81 22.06 16.83
C ALA A 269 4.23 21.48 16.61
N LEU A 270 5.16 22.27 16.04
CA LEU A 270 6.58 21.92 15.84
C LEU A 270 7.44 22.26 17.08
#